data_AF-M0QEB1-F1
#
_entry.id   AF-M0QEB1-F1
#
_cell.length_a   1.000
_cell.length_b   1.000
_cell.length_c   1.000
_cell.angle_alpha   90.00
_cell.angle_beta   90.00
_cell.angle_gamma   90.00
#
_symmetry.space_group_name_H-M   'P 1'
#
loop_
_entity.id
_entity.type
_entity.pdbx_description
1 polymer ?
#
loop_
_entity_poly.entity_id
_entity_poly.type
_entity_poly.pdbx_seq_one_letter_code
_entity_poly.pdbx_strand_id
1 'polypeptide(L)'
;MSGGSGAFDIDADGAPAQWLRDVAAGGTRILSVCTGAFLAARISLLDGCTATTHWAYADRLATEFPLVTVDADWIFVQSTSRVWTSAGVSAGIDLSLAAIEQDHGTELAQTVARWLVLHLRRTGGQTQFAPPVWIPRATTPPVRAVQDAVDENPAADHSVPAMAERASMSVRNFSRVFTAEVGEPPSRYVEKIRTEAARRHLESTSDTGESIASRCGFTTAESMRRTFHRRVGVAPDHYRETFGPATRTPTA
;
A
#
# COMPACT_ATOMS: atom_id res chain seq x y z
N MET A 1 18.31 0.26 10.36
CA MET A 1 19.05 -0.17 9.16
C MET A 1 18.45 0.48 7.94
N SER A 2 19.20 1.36 7.28
CA SER A 2 18.79 1.96 6.02
C SER A 2 19.16 1.05 4.84
N GLY A 3 18.37 1.08 3.78
CA GLY A 3 18.71 0.46 2.50
C GLY A 3 19.69 1.30 1.66
N GLY A 4 19.74 1.00 0.37
CA GLY A 4 20.74 1.47 -0.59
C GLY A 4 21.38 0.29 -1.34
N SER A 5 22.18 0.58 -2.37
CA SER A 5 22.91 -0.44 -3.14
C SER A 5 23.85 -1.27 -2.25
N GLY A 6 24.52 -0.63 -1.30
CA GLY A 6 25.43 -1.31 -0.38
C GLY A 6 24.77 -2.34 0.54
N ALA A 7 23.43 -2.35 0.67
CA ALA A 7 22.74 -3.35 1.49
C ALA A 7 22.88 -4.78 0.93
N PHE A 8 23.13 -4.92 -0.37
CA PHE A 8 23.30 -6.22 -1.02
C PHE A 8 24.70 -6.82 -0.81
N ASP A 9 25.69 -6.00 -0.49
CA ASP A 9 27.11 -6.36 -0.50
C ASP A 9 27.69 -6.58 0.91
N ILE A 10 26.89 -6.40 1.97
CA ILE A 10 27.36 -6.61 3.34
C ILE A 10 27.57 -8.10 3.62
N ASP A 11 28.80 -8.48 3.92
CA ASP A 11 29.15 -9.84 4.33
C ASP A 11 28.40 -10.24 5.61
N ALA A 12 27.77 -11.42 5.60
CA ALA A 12 27.02 -11.99 6.73
C ALA A 12 27.92 -12.27 7.95
N ASP A 13 29.19 -12.56 7.70
CA ASP A 13 30.22 -12.83 8.71
C ASP A 13 31.11 -11.60 8.96
N GLY A 14 30.86 -10.51 8.24
CA GLY A 14 31.59 -9.26 8.39
C GLY A 14 31.27 -8.53 9.69
N ALA A 15 32.17 -7.63 10.09
CA ALA A 15 32.02 -6.82 11.29
C ALA A 15 30.66 -6.08 11.41
N PRO A 16 30.07 -5.51 10.34
CA PRO A 16 28.76 -4.86 10.44
C PRO A 16 27.62 -5.83 10.77
N ALA A 17 27.63 -7.03 10.18
CA ALA A 17 26.62 -8.05 10.43
C ALA A 17 26.75 -8.65 11.83
N GLN A 18 27.98 -8.89 12.31
CA GLN A 18 28.23 -9.32 13.68
C GLN A 18 27.73 -8.28 14.69
N TRP A 19 28.07 -7.00 14.49
CA TRP A 19 27.61 -5.92 15.37
C TRP A 19 26.08 -5.84 15.42
N LEU A 20 25.40 -5.99 14.28
CA LEU A 20 23.93 -6.01 14.25
C LEU A 20 23.34 -7.21 15.00
N ARG A 21 23.96 -8.39 14.90
CA ARG A 21 23.56 -9.58 15.67
C ARG A 21 23.70 -9.33 17.16
N ASP A 22 24.80 -8.73 17.60
CA ASP A 22 25.04 -8.44 19.01
C ASP A 22 24.04 -7.41 19.56
N VAL A 23 23.75 -6.35 18.79
CA VAL A 23 22.75 -5.33 19.15
C VAL A 23 21.34 -5.94 19.23
N ALA A 24 20.97 -6.78 18.27
CA ALA A 24 19.67 -7.45 18.27
C ALA A 24 19.54 -8.45 19.45
N ALA A 25 20.61 -9.19 19.76
CA ALA A 25 20.67 -10.09 20.90
C ALA A 25 20.57 -9.34 22.25
N GLY A 26 21.14 -8.13 22.33
CA GLY A 26 20.99 -7.21 23.45
C GLY A 26 19.57 -6.66 23.65
N GLY A 27 18.66 -6.93 22.71
CA GLY A 27 17.25 -6.63 22.81
C GLY A 27 16.81 -5.27 22.30
N THR A 28 17.69 -4.57 21.58
CA THR A 28 17.35 -3.35 20.86
C THR A 28 16.35 -3.64 19.75
N ARG A 29 15.30 -2.80 19.62
CA ARG A 29 14.36 -2.86 18.50
C ARG A 29 15.09 -2.50 17.20
N ILE A 30 14.99 -3.36 16.21
CA ILE A 30 15.56 -3.21 14.89
C ILE A 30 14.47 -2.76 13.92
N LEU A 31 14.69 -1.56 13.37
CA LEU A 31 13.88 -1.02 12.27
C LEU A 31 14.69 -1.11 10.98
N SER A 32 14.12 -1.67 9.92
CA SER A 32 14.72 -1.67 8.59
C SER A 32 13.87 -0.88 7.59
N VAL A 33 14.54 -0.19 6.67
CA VAL A 33 13.88 0.63 5.64
C VAL A 33 14.41 0.22 4.26
N CYS A 34 13.52 0.07 3.28
CA CYS A 34 13.85 -0.23 1.89
C CYS A 34 14.65 -1.55 1.80
N THR A 35 15.74 -1.58 1.04
CA THR A 35 16.61 -2.76 0.91
C THR A 35 17.38 -3.11 2.18
N GLY A 36 17.25 -2.33 3.27
CA GLY A 36 17.79 -2.68 4.58
C GLY A 36 17.23 -4.00 5.14
N ALA A 37 16.08 -4.45 4.64
CA ALA A 37 15.52 -5.77 4.95
C ALA A 37 16.42 -6.93 4.51
N PHE A 38 17.21 -6.78 3.44
CA PHE A 38 18.17 -7.80 3.00
C PHE A 38 19.24 -8.06 4.05
N LEU A 39 19.70 -7.00 4.73
CA LEU A 39 20.66 -7.13 5.81
C LEU A 39 20.04 -7.87 7.00
N ALA A 40 18.80 -7.53 7.37
CA ALA A 40 18.07 -8.21 8.43
C ALA A 40 17.88 -9.71 8.14
N ALA A 41 17.51 -10.05 6.90
CA ALA A 41 17.33 -11.44 6.46
C ALA A 41 18.67 -12.20 6.46
N ARG A 42 19.75 -11.57 6.01
CA ARG A 42 21.08 -12.17 5.93
C ARG A 42 21.66 -12.58 7.28
N ILE A 43 21.25 -11.91 8.35
CA ILE A 43 21.62 -12.28 9.72
C ILE A 43 20.52 -13.05 10.45
N SER A 44 19.58 -13.65 9.70
CA SER A 44 18.49 -14.48 10.22
C SER A 44 17.52 -13.78 11.18
N LEU A 45 17.49 -12.44 11.21
CA LEU A 45 16.52 -11.70 12.04
C LEU A 45 15.09 -11.76 11.49
N LEU A 46 14.93 -12.14 10.22
CA LEU A 46 13.62 -12.24 9.55
C LEU A 46 13.18 -13.70 9.33
N ASP A 47 13.94 -14.69 9.79
CA ASP A 47 13.59 -16.09 9.58
C ASP A 47 12.26 -16.42 10.28
N GLY A 48 11.29 -16.95 9.52
CA GLY A 48 9.94 -17.24 9.98
C GLY A 48 9.04 -16.02 10.16
N CYS A 49 9.52 -14.82 9.81
CA CYS A 49 8.77 -13.57 9.96
C CYS A 49 8.11 -13.12 8.66
N THR A 50 7.00 -12.38 8.77
CA THR A 50 6.51 -11.54 7.68
C THR A 50 7.29 -10.24 7.63
N ALA A 51 7.78 -9.85 6.45
CA ALA A 51 8.53 -8.61 6.28
C ALA A 51 8.17 -7.92 4.96
N THR A 52 8.39 -6.61 4.89
CA THR A 52 8.31 -5.83 3.66
C THR A 52 9.69 -5.28 3.28
N THR A 53 9.86 -4.94 2.02
CA THR A 53 11.00 -4.19 1.49
C THR A 53 10.52 -3.28 0.38
N HIS A 54 11.40 -2.52 -0.25
CA HIS A 54 11.02 -1.73 -1.42
C HIS A 54 10.49 -2.64 -2.54
N TRP A 55 9.28 -2.37 -3.04
CA TRP A 55 8.56 -3.20 -4.03
C TRP A 55 9.44 -3.78 -5.15
N ALA A 56 10.32 -2.95 -5.73
CA ALA A 56 11.21 -3.36 -6.83
C ALA A 56 12.20 -4.49 -6.47
N TYR A 57 12.37 -4.78 -5.18
CA TYR A 57 13.27 -5.81 -4.65
C TYR A 57 12.53 -6.87 -3.83
N ALA A 58 11.19 -6.83 -3.76
CA ALA A 58 10.41 -7.78 -2.97
C ALA A 58 10.56 -9.22 -3.49
N ASP A 59 10.41 -9.42 -4.79
CA ASP A 59 10.60 -10.75 -5.42
C ASP A 59 12.02 -11.29 -5.19
N ARG A 60 13.01 -10.41 -5.25
CA ARG A 60 14.41 -10.76 -4.98
C ARG A 60 14.60 -11.19 -3.52
N LEU A 61 14.03 -10.45 -2.57
CA LEU A 61 14.11 -10.81 -1.15
C LEU A 61 13.45 -12.17 -0.89
N ALA A 62 12.27 -12.41 -1.46
CA ALA A 62 11.55 -13.67 -1.33
C ALA A 62 12.32 -14.86 -1.92
N THR A 63 13.03 -14.61 -3.03
CA THR A 63 13.84 -15.64 -3.70
C THR A 63 15.12 -15.95 -2.93
N GLU A 64 15.83 -14.94 -2.43
CA GLU A 64 17.10 -15.12 -1.72
C GLU A 64 16.92 -15.63 -0.28
N PHE A 65 15.79 -15.32 0.36
CA PHE A 65 15.52 -15.67 1.76
C PHE A 65 14.16 -16.37 1.90
N PRO A 66 14.06 -17.67 1.56
CA PRO A 66 12.79 -18.40 1.50
C PRO A 66 12.13 -18.62 2.87
N LEU A 67 12.83 -18.36 3.98
CA LEU A 67 12.26 -18.40 5.33
C LEU A 67 11.50 -17.11 5.69
N VAL A 68 11.58 -16.07 4.86
CA VAL A 68 10.89 -14.79 5.07
C VAL A 68 9.59 -14.78 4.26
N THR A 69 8.47 -14.52 4.93
CA THR A 69 7.20 -14.25 4.23
C THR A 69 7.21 -12.79 3.75
N VAL A 70 7.50 -12.55 2.47
CA VAL A 70 7.59 -11.19 1.94
C VAL A 70 6.20 -10.66 1.57
N ASP A 71 5.79 -9.57 2.23
CA ASP A 71 4.61 -8.79 1.88
C ASP A 71 5.05 -7.50 1.16
N ALA A 72 4.93 -7.51 -0.17
CA ALA A 72 5.29 -6.39 -1.04
C ALA A 72 4.25 -5.27 -1.06
N ASP A 73 3.08 -5.49 -0.47
CA ASP A 73 2.01 -4.51 -0.49
C ASP A 73 2.14 -3.57 0.70
N TRP A 74 2.66 -3.96 1.86
CA TRP A 74 2.61 -3.07 3.04
C TRP A 74 3.72 -2.01 3.06
N ILE A 75 3.37 -0.76 3.45
CA ILE A 75 4.36 0.31 3.66
C ILE A 75 5.30 0.01 4.82
N PHE A 76 4.81 -0.67 5.87
CA PHE A 76 5.65 -1.23 6.92
C PHE A 76 4.97 -2.43 7.59
N VAL A 77 5.78 -3.36 8.08
CA VAL A 77 5.36 -4.57 8.79
C VAL A 77 6.08 -4.63 10.13
N GLN A 78 5.31 -4.76 11.20
CA GLN A 78 5.81 -5.12 12.52
C GLN A 78 5.81 -6.65 12.65
N SER A 79 6.96 -7.26 12.34
CA SER A 79 7.10 -8.72 12.37
C SER A 79 7.08 -9.26 13.81
N THR A 80 7.75 -8.55 14.71
CA THR A 80 7.78 -8.85 16.15
C THR A 80 7.80 -7.55 16.96
N SER A 81 7.75 -7.63 18.29
CA SER A 81 7.96 -6.44 19.15
C SER A 81 9.34 -5.79 18.95
N ARG A 82 10.29 -6.50 18.33
CA ARG A 82 11.68 -6.09 18.15
C ARG A 82 12.14 -5.95 16.70
N VAL A 83 11.40 -6.44 15.71
CA VAL A 83 11.85 -6.41 14.30
C VAL A 83 10.76 -5.88 13.41
N TRP A 84 10.97 -4.68 12.87
CA TRP A 84 10.02 -4.03 11.98
C TRP A 84 10.72 -3.66 10.68
N THR A 85 9.99 -3.76 9.58
CA THR A 85 10.49 -3.51 8.23
C THR A 85 9.60 -2.51 7.53
N SER A 86 10.16 -1.64 6.69
CA SER A 86 9.39 -0.74 5.85
C SER A 86 9.86 -0.74 4.40
N ALA A 87 8.95 -0.28 3.56
CA ALA A 87 9.13 -0.08 2.14
C ALA A 87 10.14 1.05 1.82
N GLY A 88 10.01 1.67 0.66
CA GLY A 88 10.93 2.72 0.22
C GLY A 88 10.93 3.98 1.11
N VAL A 89 12.11 4.58 1.24
CA VAL A 89 12.43 5.93 1.77
C VAL A 89 11.37 6.58 2.68
N SER A 90 10.29 7.14 2.11
CA SER A 90 9.25 7.84 2.88
C SER A 90 8.50 6.94 3.86
N ALA A 91 8.34 5.65 3.55
CA ALA A 91 7.74 4.68 4.45
C ALA A 91 8.58 4.45 5.73
N GLY A 92 9.86 4.81 5.71
CA GLY A 92 10.68 4.89 6.93
C GLY A 92 10.20 5.96 7.91
N ILE A 93 9.57 7.03 7.42
CA ILE A 93 8.99 8.06 8.28
C ILE A 93 7.71 7.53 8.94
N ASP A 94 6.85 6.86 8.17
CA ASP A 94 5.64 6.21 8.67
C ASP A 94 5.98 5.17 9.75
N LEU A 95 6.99 4.32 9.49
CA LEU A 95 7.54 3.38 10.47
C LEU A 95 8.05 4.06 11.74
N SER A 96 8.75 5.19 11.60
CA SER A 96 9.30 5.95 12.73
C SER A 96 8.19 6.57 13.58
N LEU A 97 7.16 7.14 12.95
CA LEU A 97 5.99 7.69 13.65
C LEU A 97 5.22 6.60 14.40
N ALA A 98 5.07 5.41 13.80
CA ALA A 98 4.45 4.27 14.47
C ALA A 98 5.27 3.80 15.70
N ALA A 99 6.61 3.80 15.60
CA ALA A 99 7.47 3.46 16.74
C ALA A 99 7.36 4.50 17.86
N ILE A 100 7.36 5.79 17.53
CA ILE A 100 7.16 6.89 18.49
C ILE A 100 5.80 6.77 19.18
N GLU A 101 4.74 6.50 18.41
CA GLU A 101 3.40 6.30 18.98
C GLU A 101 3.36 5.12 19.95
N GLN A 102 3.99 4.00 19.60
CA GLN A 102 4.02 2.84 20.48
C GLN A 102 4.80 3.11 21.78
N ASP A 103 5.89 3.87 21.71
CA ASP A 103 6.79 4.07 22.85
C ASP A 103 6.39 5.27 23.74
N HIS A 104 5.71 6.28 23.17
CA HIS A 104 5.44 7.56 23.83
C HIS A 104 3.99 8.05 23.70
N GLY A 105 3.13 7.28 23.03
CA GLY A 105 1.72 7.60 22.85
C GLY A 105 1.43 8.53 21.66
N THR A 106 0.16 8.56 21.29
CA THR A 106 -0.34 9.26 20.10
C THR A 106 -0.09 10.76 20.10
N GLU A 107 -0.10 11.42 21.27
CA GLU A 107 0.08 12.88 21.35
C GLU A 107 1.47 13.33 20.87
N LEU A 108 2.52 12.61 21.27
CA LEU A 108 3.88 12.91 20.82
C LEU A 108 4.05 12.61 19.34
N ALA A 109 3.55 11.47 18.87
CA ALA A 109 3.59 11.10 17.45
C ALA A 109 2.86 12.13 16.57
N GLN A 110 1.68 12.61 16.99
CA GLN A 110 0.97 13.70 16.33
C GLN A 110 1.77 15.00 16.31
N THR A 111 2.44 15.32 17.42
CA THR A 111 3.29 16.51 17.49
C THR A 111 4.42 16.43 16.48
N VAL A 112 5.15 15.30 16.45
CA VAL A 112 6.23 15.07 15.48
C VAL A 112 5.70 15.14 14.05
N ALA A 113 4.58 14.49 13.74
CA ALA A 113 3.96 14.55 12.42
C ALA A 113 3.59 15.99 12.01
N ARG A 114 3.05 16.79 12.94
CA ARG A 114 2.75 18.22 12.68
C ARG A 114 3.99 19.04 12.36
N TRP A 115 5.08 18.85 13.12
CA TRP A 115 6.35 19.55 12.86
C TRP A 115 6.97 19.15 11.52
N LEU A 116 6.77 17.91 11.08
CA LEU A 116 7.21 17.42 9.77
C LEU A 116 6.24 17.75 8.63
N VAL A 117 5.10 18.40 8.92
CA VAL A 117 4.04 18.71 7.95
C VAL A 117 3.51 17.44 7.26
N LEU A 118 3.36 16.37 8.03
CA LEU A 118 2.87 15.07 7.57
C LEU A 118 1.49 14.74 8.15
N HIS A 119 0.68 14.03 7.38
CA HIS A 119 -0.50 13.36 7.92
C HIS A 119 -0.05 12.17 8.77
N LEU A 120 -0.47 12.13 10.04
CA LEU A 120 -0.09 11.03 10.95
C LEU A 120 -0.60 9.66 10.47
N ARG A 121 -1.71 9.61 9.73
CA ARG A 121 -2.36 8.34 9.37
C ARG A 121 -1.98 7.87 7.97
N ARG A 122 -0.79 7.28 7.87
CA ARG A 122 -0.52 6.18 6.95
C ARG A 122 -0.31 4.92 7.78
N THR A 123 -1.36 4.13 7.95
CA THR A 123 -1.30 2.87 8.71
C THR A 123 -0.57 1.80 7.89
N GLY A 124 0.12 0.85 8.54
CA GLY A 124 0.94 -0.17 7.87
C GLY A 124 0.24 -0.98 6.77
N GLY A 125 -1.09 -1.14 6.87
CA GLY A 125 -1.96 -1.74 5.83
C GLY A 125 -2.25 -0.84 4.62
N GLN A 126 -1.59 0.31 4.50
CA GLN A 126 -1.54 1.06 3.26
C GLN A 126 -0.58 0.39 2.29
N THR A 127 -1.06 0.25 1.07
CA THR A 127 -0.25 -0.31 -0.01
C THR A 127 0.98 0.59 -0.24
N GLN A 128 2.19 0.04 -0.44
CA GLN A 128 3.41 0.79 -0.81
C GLN A 128 3.11 1.76 -1.95
N PHE A 129 2.25 1.27 -2.83
CA PHE A 129 1.52 2.04 -3.82
C PHE A 129 0.33 2.72 -3.15
N ALA A 130 0.44 4.03 -2.87
CA ALA A 130 -0.76 4.85 -2.87
C ALA A 130 -1.45 4.61 -4.22
N PRO A 131 -2.70 4.12 -4.27
CA PRO A 131 -3.30 3.82 -5.54
C PRO A 131 -3.79 5.12 -6.22
N PRO A 132 -3.35 5.48 -7.45
CA PRO A 132 -2.10 5.13 -8.12
C PRO A 132 -1.29 6.38 -8.55
N VAL A 133 -0.05 6.51 -8.05
CA VAL A 133 0.98 7.36 -8.69
C VAL A 133 1.66 6.63 -9.87
N TRP A 134 1.42 5.33 -10.03
CA TRP A 134 2.09 4.48 -11.04
C TRP A 134 1.14 3.55 -11.80
N ILE A 135 -0.03 4.02 -12.20
CA ILE A 135 -0.62 3.45 -13.43
C ILE A 135 0.13 4.14 -14.57
N PRO A 136 0.75 3.39 -15.51
CA PRO A 136 1.33 3.98 -16.70
C PRO A 136 0.28 4.92 -17.33
N ARG A 137 0.57 6.22 -17.29
CA ARG A 137 -0.28 7.21 -17.96
C ARG A 137 -0.10 6.95 -19.44
N ALA A 138 -1.19 6.62 -20.11
CA ALA A 138 -1.17 6.32 -21.52
C ALA A 138 -0.51 7.47 -22.29
N THR A 139 0.52 7.15 -23.05
CA THR A 139 1.20 8.09 -23.95
C THR A 139 0.24 8.62 -25.02
N THR A 140 -0.74 7.80 -25.43
CA THR A 140 -1.78 8.20 -26.37
C THR A 140 -2.79 9.16 -25.71
N PRO A 141 -2.91 10.42 -26.18
CA PRO A 141 -3.75 11.43 -25.51
C PRO A 141 -5.23 11.05 -25.34
N PRO A 142 -5.91 10.41 -26.32
CA PRO A 142 -7.28 9.93 -26.12
C PRO A 142 -7.43 8.87 -25.02
N VAL A 143 -6.43 8.00 -24.83
CA VAL A 143 -6.45 6.97 -23.78
C VAL A 143 -6.18 7.60 -22.41
N ARG A 144 -5.29 8.61 -22.36
CA ARG A 144 -5.04 9.41 -21.15
C ARG A 144 -6.28 10.17 -20.69
N ALA A 145 -6.99 10.80 -21.62
CA ALA A 145 -8.25 11.50 -21.31
C ALA A 145 -9.31 10.55 -20.71
N VAL A 146 -9.31 9.27 -21.11
CA VAL A 146 -10.15 8.26 -20.47
C VAL A 146 -9.68 7.97 -19.03
N GLN A 147 -8.38 7.76 -18.81
CA GLN A 147 -7.84 7.55 -17.45
C GLN A 147 -8.18 8.72 -16.52
N ASP A 148 -7.94 9.96 -16.97
CA ASP A 148 -8.19 11.17 -16.20
C ASP A 148 -9.67 11.27 -15.79
N ALA A 149 -10.58 10.97 -16.72
CA ALA A 149 -12.01 11.03 -16.43
C ALA A 149 -12.52 9.88 -15.54
N VAL A 150 -11.86 8.71 -15.55
CA VAL A 150 -12.13 7.62 -14.59
C VAL A 150 -11.64 7.99 -13.20
N ASP A 151 -10.46 8.61 -13.11
CA ASP A 151 -9.86 9.05 -11.84
C ASP A 151 -10.66 10.17 -11.20
N GLU A 152 -11.13 11.14 -12.00
CA GLU A 152 -11.89 12.31 -11.54
C GLU A 152 -13.28 11.92 -11.02
N ASN A 153 -13.98 11.03 -11.72
CA ASN A 153 -15.31 10.59 -11.32
C ASN A 153 -15.50 9.08 -11.52
N PRO A 154 -15.10 8.25 -10.54
CA PRO A 154 -15.24 6.79 -10.63
C PRO A 154 -16.69 6.30 -10.75
N ALA A 155 -17.66 7.13 -10.34
CA ALA A 155 -19.08 6.80 -10.35
C ALA A 155 -19.75 6.91 -11.72
N ALA A 156 -19.14 7.61 -12.67
CA ALA A 156 -19.69 7.79 -14.01
C ALA A 156 -19.74 6.46 -14.81
N ASP A 157 -20.45 6.48 -15.93
CA ASP A 157 -20.45 5.37 -16.88
C ASP A 157 -19.09 5.26 -17.57
N HIS A 158 -18.31 4.29 -17.09
CA HIS A 158 -17.04 3.86 -17.67
C HIS A 158 -17.15 2.44 -18.22
N SER A 159 -18.28 2.12 -18.86
CA SER A 159 -18.37 0.92 -19.69
C SER A 159 -17.34 0.96 -20.82
N VAL A 160 -16.87 -0.21 -21.27
CA VAL A 160 -15.88 -0.27 -22.36
C VAL A 160 -16.36 0.45 -23.63
N PRO A 161 -17.66 0.37 -24.03
CA PRO A 161 -18.19 1.20 -25.11
C PRO A 161 -18.08 2.70 -24.86
N ALA A 162 -18.48 3.19 -23.68
CA ALA A 162 -18.42 4.62 -23.34
C ALA A 162 -16.98 5.15 -23.32
N MET A 163 -16.03 4.37 -22.79
CA MET A 163 -14.62 4.71 -22.81
C MET A 163 -14.04 4.74 -24.23
N ALA A 164 -14.42 3.79 -25.08
CA ALA A 164 -13.98 3.75 -26.47
C ALA A 164 -14.53 4.94 -27.28
N GLU A 165 -15.79 5.30 -27.06
CA GLU A 165 -16.43 6.48 -27.64
C GLU A 165 -15.70 7.77 -27.23
N ARG A 166 -15.40 7.94 -25.94
CA ARG A 166 -14.60 9.07 -25.44
C ARG A 166 -13.22 9.15 -26.10
N ALA A 167 -12.60 8.01 -26.37
CA ALA A 167 -11.32 7.94 -27.07
C ALA A 167 -11.43 8.10 -28.60
N SER A 168 -12.64 8.25 -29.16
CA SER A 168 -12.91 8.23 -30.61
C SER A 168 -12.34 6.98 -31.30
N MET A 169 -12.48 5.82 -30.65
CA MET A 169 -11.95 4.53 -31.12
C MET A 169 -13.06 3.48 -31.16
N SER A 170 -12.91 2.49 -32.04
CA SER A 170 -13.72 1.27 -31.93
C SER A 170 -13.38 0.52 -30.63
N VAL A 171 -14.37 -0.16 -30.04
CA VAL A 171 -14.22 -0.94 -28.78
C VAL A 171 -13.03 -1.90 -28.81
N ARG A 172 -12.83 -2.57 -29.96
CA ARG A 172 -11.72 -3.51 -30.16
C ARG A 172 -10.37 -2.79 -30.18
N ASN A 173 -10.27 -1.67 -30.90
CA ASN A 173 -9.01 -0.91 -30.96
C ASN A 173 -8.67 -0.28 -29.62
N PHE A 174 -9.66 0.34 -28.96
CA PHE A 174 -9.51 0.95 -27.65
C PHE A 174 -8.99 -0.07 -26.63
N SER A 175 -9.66 -1.23 -26.48
CA SER A 175 -9.25 -2.25 -25.51
C SER A 175 -7.81 -2.71 -25.74
N ARG A 176 -7.42 -2.89 -27.01
CA ARG A 176 -6.05 -3.31 -27.37
C ARG A 176 -5.02 -2.24 -27.03
N VAL A 177 -5.26 -0.98 -27.40
CA VAL A 177 -4.32 0.13 -27.14
C VAL A 177 -4.24 0.41 -25.64
N PHE A 178 -5.37 0.47 -24.95
CA PHE A 178 -5.43 0.67 -23.50
C PHE A 178 -4.62 -0.40 -22.77
N THR A 179 -4.84 -1.68 -23.05
CA THR A 179 -4.09 -2.75 -22.37
C THR A 179 -2.62 -2.76 -22.71
N ALA A 180 -2.24 -2.43 -23.94
CA ALA A 180 -0.83 -2.33 -24.33
C ALA A 180 -0.10 -1.21 -23.57
N GLU A 181 -0.76 -0.08 -23.31
CA GLU A 181 -0.15 1.07 -22.62
C GLU A 181 -0.27 0.99 -21.10
N VAL A 182 -1.42 0.55 -20.59
CA VAL A 182 -1.76 0.56 -19.16
C VAL A 182 -1.37 -0.76 -18.46
N GLY A 183 -1.17 -1.83 -19.23
CA GLY A 183 -0.80 -3.16 -18.73
C GLY A 183 -1.97 -4.02 -18.25
N GLU A 184 -3.18 -3.47 -18.19
CA GLU A 184 -4.39 -4.20 -17.80
C GLU A 184 -5.61 -3.87 -18.67
N PRO A 185 -6.65 -4.73 -18.70
CA PRO A 185 -7.90 -4.45 -19.40
C PRO A 185 -8.64 -3.21 -18.84
N PRO A 186 -9.34 -2.42 -19.69
CA PRO A 186 -10.07 -1.24 -19.24
C PRO A 186 -11.07 -1.49 -18.11
N SER A 187 -11.78 -2.63 -18.14
CA SER A 187 -12.73 -3.01 -17.09
C SER A 187 -12.04 -3.26 -15.75
N ARG A 188 -10.84 -3.86 -15.76
CA ARG A 188 -10.05 -4.05 -14.54
C ARG A 188 -9.51 -2.74 -14.00
N TYR A 189 -9.08 -1.83 -14.87
CA TYR A 189 -8.71 -0.48 -14.46
C TYR A 189 -9.86 0.24 -13.74
N VAL A 190 -11.06 0.23 -14.30
CA VAL A 190 -12.23 0.88 -13.66
C VAL A 190 -12.56 0.23 -12.31
N GLU A 191 -12.57 -1.11 -12.23
CA GLU A 191 -12.77 -1.80 -10.94
C GLU A 191 -11.73 -1.38 -9.90
N LYS A 192 -10.48 -1.22 -10.32
CA LYS A 192 -9.38 -0.78 -9.46
C LYS A 192 -9.67 0.58 -8.86
N ILE A 193 -9.91 1.58 -9.71
CA ILE A 193 -10.18 2.95 -9.27
C ILE A 193 -11.44 3.02 -8.37
N ARG A 194 -12.49 2.27 -8.70
CA ARG A 194 -13.71 2.19 -7.86
C ARG A 194 -13.46 1.57 -6.50
N THR A 195 -12.66 0.50 -6.42
CA THR A 195 -12.26 -0.12 -5.14
C THR A 195 -11.45 0.85 -4.29
N GLU A 196 -10.55 1.61 -4.89
CA GLU A 196 -9.75 2.63 -4.20
C GLU A 196 -10.62 3.77 -3.67
N ALA A 197 -11.60 4.23 -4.45
CA ALA A 197 -12.58 5.21 -4.00
C ALA A 197 -13.40 4.67 -2.80
N ALA A 198 -13.87 3.42 -2.87
CA ALA A 198 -14.62 2.80 -1.78
C ALA A 198 -13.78 2.68 -0.50
N ARG A 199 -12.49 2.35 -0.63
CA ARG A 199 -11.52 2.34 0.47
C ARG A 199 -11.45 3.70 1.16
N ARG A 200 -11.27 4.78 0.39
CA ARG A 200 -11.22 6.15 0.94
C ARG A 200 -12.50 6.51 1.70
N HIS A 201 -13.66 6.12 1.19
CA HIS A 201 -14.94 6.34 1.89
C HIS A 201 -15.05 5.53 3.19
N LEU A 202 -14.61 4.26 3.18
CA LEU A 202 -14.61 3.42 4.38
C LEU A 202 -13.71 3.98 5.50
N GLU A 203 -12.60 4.63 5.12
CA GLU A 203 -11.64 5.26 6.05
C GLU A 203 -12.10 6.62 6.58
N SER A 204 -12.88 7.38 5.81
CA SER A 204 -13.17 8.79 6.10
C SER A 204 -14.61 9.09 6.53
N THR A 205 -15.57 8.23 6.21
CA THR A 205 -17.00 8.46 6.50
C THR A 205 -17.60 7.33 7.30
N SER A 206 -18.77 7.55 7.90
CA SER A 206 -19.62 6.52 8.52
C SER A 206 -20.77 6.08 7.61
N ASP A 207 -20.63 6.27 6.29
CA ASP A 207 -21.68 5.97 5.32
C ASP A 207 -21.99 4.47 5.25
N THR A 208 -23.24 4.14 4.92
CA THR A 208 -23.65 2.74 4.69
C THR A 208 -22.97 2.15 3.45
N GLY A 209 -22.82 0.83 3.42
CA GLY A 209 -22.24 0.14 2.26
C GLY A 209 -22.98 0.41 0.95
N GLU A 210 -24.29 0.64 1.00
CA GLU A 210 -25.12 1.03 -0.15
C GLU A 210 -24.80 2.43 -0.66
N SER A 211 -24.66 3.40 0.25
CA SER A 211 -24.26 4.77 -0.09
C SER A 211 -22.88 4.80 -0.75
N ILE A 212 -21.93 4.04 -0.19
CA ILE A 212 -20.55 3.97 -0.71
C ILE A 212 -20.52 3.29 -2.07
N ALA A 213 -21.26 2.19 -2.24
CA ALA A 213 -21.35 1.51 -3.53
C ALA A 213 -21.84 2.45 -4.63
N SER A 214 -22.92 3.19 -4.37
CA SER A 214 -23.46 4.19 -5.31
C SER A 214 -22.43 5.31 -5.63
N ARG A 215 -21.82 5.90 -4.58
CA ARG A 215 -20.80 6.95 -4.72
C ARG A 215 -19.54 6.52 -5.46
N CYS A 216 -19.24 5.22 -5.46
CA CYS A 216 -18.07 4.65 -6.11
C CYS A 216 -18.40 3.98 -7.46
N GLY A 217 -19.64 4.08 -7.95
CA GLY A 217 -20.04 3.51 -9.25
C GLY A 217 -20.25 2.00 -9.27
N PHE A 218 -20.41 1.36 -8.11
CA PHE A 218 -20.83 -0.03 -8.04
C PHE A 218 -22.36 -0.13 -8.20
N THR A 219 -22.82 -1.13 -8.96
CA THR A 219 -24.25 -1.35 -9.19
C THR A 219 -24.99 -1.68 -7.90
N THR A 220 -24.35 -2.44 -7.02
CA THR A 220 -24.91 -2.86 -5.72
C THR A 220 -23.83 -2.93 -4.64
N ALA A 221 -24.23 -2.81 -3.37
CA ALA A 221 -23.35 -3.06 -2.23
C ALA A 221 -22.68 -4.44 -2.30
N GLU A 222 -23.38 -5.46 -2.81
CA GLU A 222 -22.84 -6.79 -2.98
C GLU A 222 -21.75 -6.86 -4.06
N SER A 223 -21.96 -6.16 -5.19
CA SER A 223 -20.93 -6.06 -6.24
C SER A 223 -19.67 -5.35 -5.75
N MET A 224 -19.84 -4.33 -4.89
CA MET A 224 -18.76 -3.66 -4.19
C MET A 224 -18.04 -4.62 -3.24
N ARG A 225 -18.77 -5.30 -2.34
CA ARG A 225 -18.18 -6.27 -1.38
C ARG A 225 -17.35 -7.34 -2.06
N ARG A 226 -17.90 -7.99 -3.09
CA ARG A 226 -17.20 -9.02 -3.86
C ARG A 226 -15.93 -8.51 -4.55
N THR A 227 -16.00 -7.31 -5.13
CA THR A 227 -14.85 -6.70 -5.82
C THR A 227 -13.79 -6.22 -4.84
N PHE A 228 -14.22 -5.63 -3.73
CA PHE A 228 -13.35 -5.20 -2.64
C PHE A 228 -12.63 -6.40 -2.01
N HIS A 229 -13.35 -7.47 -1.65
CA HIS A 229 -12.73 -8.66 -1.09
C HIS A 229 -11.73 -9.33 -2.06
N ARG A 230 -12.07 -9.42 -3.35
CA ARG A 230 -11.15 -9.96 -4.37
C ARG A 230 -9.86 -9.16 -4.51
N ARG A 231 -9.91 -7.83 -4.32
CA ARG A 231 -8.78 -6.91 -4.54
C ARG A 231 -8.01 -6.55 -3.27
N VAL A 232 -8.67 -6.53 -2.13
CA VAL A 232 -8.14 -6.05 -0.83
C VAL A 232 -7.96 -7.22 0.15
N GLY A 233 -8.51 -8.40 -0.13
CA GLY A 233 -8.36 -9.60 0.69
C GLY A 233 -9.30 -9.68 1.90
N VAL A 234 -10.00 -8.59 2.24
CA VAL A 234 -10.93 -8.51 3.39
C VAL A 234 -12.26 -7.90 3.01
N ALA A 235 -13.31 -8.18 3.80
CA ALA A 235 -14.62 -7.57 3.59
C ALA A 235 -14.60 -6.07 3.94
N PRO A 236 -15.40 -5.22 3.26
CA PRO A 236 -15.49 -3.78 3.56
C PRO A 236 -15.81 -3.45 5.02
N ASP A 237 -16.67 -4.23 5.65
CA ASP A 237 -17.10 -3.99 7.03
C ASP A 237 -15.94 -4.24 8.01
N HIS A 238 -15.20 -5.35 7.83
CA HIS A 238 -13.98 -5.64 8.59
C HIS A 238 -12.86 -4.62 8.32
N TYR A 239 -12.74 -4.19 7.06
CA TYR A 239 -11.82 -3.12 6.69
C TYR A 239 -12.14 -1.82 7.44
N ARG A 240 -13.43 -1.46 7.52
CA ARG A 240 -13.91 -0.28 8.25
C ARG A 240 -13.71 -0.40 9.77
N GLU A 241 -13.87 -1.56 10.36
CA GLU A 241 -13.58 -1.76 11.79
C GLU A 241 -12.11 -1.46 12.12
N THR A 242 -11.21 -1.81 11.21
CA THR A 242 -9.77 -1.67 11.40
C THR A 242 -9.28 -0.25 11.04
N PHE A 243 -9.86 0.36 9.99
CA PHE A 243 -9.33 1.60 9.38
C PHE A 243 -10.32 2.76 9.33
N GLY A 244 -11.57 2.54 9.74
CA GLY A 244 -12.62 3.56 9.69
C GLY A 244 -12.42 4.68 10.71
N PRO A 245 -13.25 5.74 10.62
CA PRO A 245 -13.21 6.82 11.59
C PRO A 245 -13.57 6.26 12.97
N ALA A 246 -12.75 6.56 13.98
CA ALA A 246 -13.01 6.16 15.35
C ALA A 246 -14.42 6.64 15.74
N THR A 247 -15.30 5.72 16.11
CA THR A 247 -16.62 6.03 16.66
C THR A 247 -16.39 6.82 17.95
N ARG A 248 -16.39 8.15 17.86
CA ARG A 248 -16.48 9.02 19.02
C ARG A 248 -17.87 8.85 19.58
N THR A 249 -18.01 7.97 20.57
CA THR A 249 -19.18 7.97 21.46
C THR A 249 -19.28 9.39 22.06
N PRO A 250 -20.39 10.12 21.88
CA PRO A 250 -20.59 11.38 22.57
C PRO A 250 -20.68 11.08 24.05
N THR A 251 -19.72 11.56 24.84
CA THR A 251 -19.81 11.58 26.29
C THR A 251 -20.99 12.49 26.66
N ALA A 252 -22.03 11.91 27.24
CA ALA A 252 -23.08 12.63 27.95
C ALA A 252 -22.69 12.79 29.42
#